data_AF-A0A925VZY0-F1
#
_entry.id   AF-A0A925VZY0-F1
#
_cell.length_a   1.000
_cell.length_b   1.000
_cell.length_c   1.000
_cell.angle_alpha   90.00
_cell.angle_beta   90.00
_cell.angle_gamma   90.00
#
_symmetry.space_group_name_H-M   'P 1'
#
loop_
_entity.id
_entity.type
_entity.pdbx_description
1 polymer ?
#
loop_
_entity_poly.entity_id
_entity_poly.type
_entity_poly.pdbx_seq_one_letter_code
_entity_poly.pdbx_strand_id
1 'polypeptide(L)'
;MLSLLAREWRVLRADRLLGGLTLLFCLLAAYGIFNGQQYRAFQLRTIESLRTEESGRLDSLDGVMRRLEAGDSIRISPAQDPRSPAVAGRSVATRWLVFEPSPLSALAVGQSDLQPYFVRVATTTRQTAIVNEEIDNPVALLVGRLDMAFVVITLF
;
A
#
# COMPACT_ATOMS: atom_id res chain seq x y z
N MET A 1 39.38 -27.24 -16.02
CA MET A 1 38.07 -26.62 -15.67
C MET A 1 38.06 -25.11 -15.89
N LEU A 2 38.98 -24.33 -15.29
CA LEU A 2 39.06 -22.86 -15.48
C LEU A 2 39.22 -22.41 -16.95
N SER A 3 40.00 -23.14 -17.75
CA SER A 3 40.19 -22.85 -19.18
C SER A 3 38.93 -23.07 -20.03
N LEU A 4 38.04 -23.96 -19.57
CA LEU A 4 36.77 -24.29 -20.24
C LEU A 4 35.75 -23.19 -19.94
N LEU A 5 35.64 -22.78 -18.66
CA LEU A 5 34.84 -21.63 -18.23
C LEU A 5 35.27 -20.32 -18.92
N ALA A 6 36.57 -20.09 -19.10
CA ALA A 6 37.07 -18.90 -19.80
C ALA A 6 36.68 -18.88 -21.29
N ARG A 7 36.50 -20.05 -21.91
CA ARG A 7 36.12 -20.19 -23.33
C ARG A 7 34.62 -20.01 -23.50
N GLU A 8 33.83 -20.63 -22.64
CA GLU A 8 32.38 -20.41 -22.50
C GLU A 8 32.06 -18.92 -22.31
N TRP A 9 32.74 -18.26 -21.37
CA TRP A 9 32.58 -16.81 -21.11
C TRP A 9 32.92 -15.95 -22.34
N ARG A 10 33.95 -16.33 -23.09
CA ARG A 10 34.36 -15.60 -24.31
C ARG A 10 33.35 -15.76 -25.44
N VAL A 11 32.75 -16.94 -25.57
CA VAL A 11 31.66 -17.20 -26.52
C VAL A 11 30.41 -16.41 -26.13
N LEU A 12 30.02 -16.44 -24.84
CA LEU A 12 28.89 -15.66 -24.32
C LEU A 12 29.08 -14.15 -24.50
N ARG A 13 30.28 -13.61 -24.27
CA ARG A 13 30.58 -12.18 -24.52
C ARG A 13 30.61 -11.78 -25.99
N ALA A 14 30.90 -12.72 -26.90
CA ALA A 14 30.93 -12.45 -28.34
C ALA A 14 29.52 -12.40 -28.94
N ASP A 15 28.53 -12.97 -28.25
CA ASP A 15 27.14 -12.96 -28.67
C ASP A 15 26.49 -11.58 -28.41
N ARG A 16 26.22 -10.86 -29.51
CA ARG A 16 25.58 -9.54 -29.48
C ARG A 16 24.11 -9.60 -29.07
N LEU A 17 23.42 -10.70 -29.37
CA LEU A 17 22.02 -10.89 -28.96
C LEU A 17 21.96 -11.07 -27.45
N LEU A 18 22.85 -11.90 -26.89
CA LEU A 18 22.94 -12.10 -25.45
C LEU A 18 23.28 -10.81 -24.71
N GLY A 19 24.20 -10.00 -25.25
CA GLY A 19 24.48 -8.66 -24.74
C GLY A 19 23.26 -7.73 -24.77
N GLY A 20 22.52 -7.73 -25.88
CA GLY A 20 21.30 -6.94 -26.03
C GLY A 20 20.18 -7.35 -25.07
N LEU A 21 19.96 -8.65 -24.91
CA LEU A 21 18.99 -9.21 -23.97
C LEU A 21 19.37 -8.91 -22.52
N THR A 22 20.66 -9.02 -22.18
CA THR A 22 21.15 -8.67 -20.84
C THR A 22 20.93 -7.19 -20.54
N LEU A 23 21.21 -6.31 -21.52
CA LEU A 23 20.96 -4.87 -21.37
C LEU A 23 19.46 -4.60 -21.18
N LEU A 24 18.60 -5.20 -22.00
CA LEU A 24 17.16 -5.06 -21.90
C LEU A 24 16.64 -5.53 -20.53
N PHE A 25 17.11 -6.69 -20.07
CA PHE A 25 16.79 -7.21 -18.75
C PHE A 25 17.19 -6.23 -17.65
N CYS A 26 18.41 -5.71 -17.69
CA CYS A 26 18.88 -4.72 -16.70
C CYS A 26 18.02 -3.44 -16.72
N LEU A 27 17.62 -2.96 -17.89
CA LEU A 27 16.75 -1.79 -18.02
C LEU A 27 15.36 -2.04 -17.44
N LEU A 28 14.76 -3.20 -17.74
CA LEU A 28 13.46 -3.58 -17.20
C LEU A 28 13.51 -3.80 -15.69
N ALA A 29 14.55 -4.46 -15.18
CA ALA A 29 14.78 -4.67 -13.75
C ALA A 29 14.93 -3.33 -13.01
N ALA A 30 15.77 -2.43 -13.54
CA ALA A 30 15.95 -1.09 -12.96
C ALA A 30 14.64 -0.30 -12.95
N TYR A 31 13.86 -0.36 -14.04
CA TYR A 31 12.56 0.28 -14.11
C TYR A 31 11.55 -0.33 -13.13
N GLY A 32 11.49 -1.66 -13.01
CA GLY A 32 10.61 -2.35 -12.07
C GLY A 32 10.92 -2.00 -10.61
N ILE A 33 12.21 -1.92 -10.25
CA ILE A 33 12.65 -1.46 -8.92
C ILE A 33 12.23 -0.01 -8.69
N PHE A 34 12.48 0.88 -9.66
CA PHE A 34 12.11 2.30 -9.55
C PHE A 34 10.60 2.49 -9.37
N ASN A 35 9.80 1.81 -10.19
CA ASN A 35 8.34 1.82 -10.11
C ASN A 35 7.87 1.34 -8.74
N GLY A 36 8.39 0.21 -8.28
CA GLY A 36 7.99 -0.35 -6.99
C GLY A 36 8.39 0.50 -5.79
N GLN A 37 9.53 1.20 -5.85
CA GLN A 37 9.90 2.18 -4.82
C GLN A 37 8.95 3.37 -4.78
N GLN A 38 8.52 3.86 -5.96
CA GLN A 38 7.55 4.95 -6.04
C GLN A 38 6.19 4.53 -5.47
N TYR A 39 5.74 3.32 -5.75
CA TYR A 39 4.50 2.78 -5.18
C TYR A 39 4.60 2.58 -3.66
N ARG A 40 5.70 2.02 -3.16
CA ARG A 40 5.95 1.90 -1.72
C ARG A 40 5.94 3.27 -1.02
N ALA A 41 6.55 4.29 -1.64
CA ALA A 41 6.54 5.64 -1.11
C ALA A 41 5.13 6.25 -1.09
N PHE A 42 4.30 5.94 -2.09
CA PHE A 42 2.89 6.32 -2.10
C PHE A 42 2.13 5.67 -0.95
N GLN A 43 2.23 4.35 -0.76
CA GLN A 43 1.59 3.62 0.34
C GLN A 43 1.97 4.21 1.71
N LEU A 44 3.26 4.49 1.93
CA LEU A 44 3.72 5.08 3.20
C LEU A 44 3.13 6.48 3.45
N ARG A 45 3.00 7.32 2.42
CA ARG A 45 2.35 8.64 2.54
C ARG A 45 0.87 8.51 2.85
N THR A 46 0.18 7.55 2.23
CA THR A 46 -1.23 7.26 2.53
C THR A 46 -1.39 6.78 3.97
N ILE A 47 -0.52 5.89 4.44
CA ILE A 47 -0.55 5.43 5.84
C ILE A 47 -0.35 6.59 6.81
N GLU A 48 0.58 7.50 6.52
CA GLU A 48 0.84 8.64 7.38
C GLU A 48 -0.34 9.63 7.40
N SER A 49 -1.00 9.84 6.26
CA SER A 49 -2.19 10.69 6.20
C SER A 49 -3.37 10.08 6.97
N LEU A 50 -3.56 8.76 6.90
CA LEU A 50 -4.57 8.04 7.69
C LEU A 50 -4.30 8.12 9.19
N ARG A 51 -3.03 7.99 9.62
CA ARG A 51 -2.63 8.16 11.02
C ARG A 51 -2.91 9.58 11.53
N THR A 52 -2.58 10.58 10.71
CA THR A 52 -2.82 11.98 11.04
C THR A 52 -4.31 12.29 11.15
N GLU A 53 -5.13 11.79 10.21
CA GLU A 53 -6.59 11.90 10.27
C GLU A 53 -7.16 11.23 11.52
N GLU A 54 -6.74 9.99 11.82
CA GLU A 54 -7.21 9.27 13.01
C GLU A 54 -6.85 10.00 14.29
N SER A 55 -5.59 10.43 14.45
CA SER A 55 -5.16 11.15 15.65
C SER A 55 -5.98 12.42 15.83
N GLY A 56 -6.09 13.25 14.79
CA GLY A 56 -6.84 14.50 14.86
C GLY A 56 -8.33 14.27 15.17
N ARG A 57 -8.94 13.23 14.59
CA ARG A 57 -10.32 12.86 14.87
C ARG A 57 -10.49 12.39 16.32
N LEU A 58 -9.63 11.50 16.80
CA LEU A 58 -9.71 10.98 18.17
C LEU A 58 -9.42 12.06 19.22
N ASP A 59 -8.46 12.94 18.97
CA ASP A 59 -8.17 14.10 19.84
C ASP A 59 -9.37 15.04 19.94
N SER A 60 -10.05 15.29 18.81
CA SER A 60 -11.29 16.08 18.80
C SER A 60 -12.42 15.40 19.58
N LEU A 61 -12.49 14.06 19.49
CA LEU A 61 -13.49 13.25 20.18
C LEU A 61 -13.28 13.28 21.70
N ASP A 62 -12.03 13.14 22.14
CA ASP A 62 -11.64 13.25 23.55
C ASP A 62 -11.97 14.64 24.10
N GLY A 63 -11.74 15.69 23.32
CA GLY A 63 -12.14 17.06 23.66
C GLY A 63 -13.65 17.20 23.87
N VAL A 64 -14.46 16.60 22.99
CA VAL A 64 -15.93 16.58 23.13
C VAL A 64 -16.35 15.79 24.37
N MET A 65 -15.74 14.62 24.60
CA MET A 65 -16.05 13.77 25.76
C MET A 65 -15.80 14.50 27.08
N ARG A 66 -14.64 15.15 27.25
CA ARG A 66 -14.33 15.92 28.48
C ARG A 66 -15.35 17.02 28.76
N ARG A 67 -15.82 17.71 27.73
CA ARG A 67 -16.81 18.77 27.90
C ARG A 67 -18.19 18.23 28.28
N LEU A 68 -18.58 17.10 27.70
CA LEU A 68 -19.81 16.39 28.09
C LEU A 68 -19.74 15.90 29.55
N GLU A 69 -18.60 15.37 29.98
CA GLU A 69 -18.35 14.95 31.36
C GLU A 69 -18.37 16.13 32.34
N ALA A 70 -17.88 17.30 31.93
CA ALA A 70 -17.93 18.54 32.70
C ALA A 70 -19.36 19.15 32.79
N GLY A 71 -20.34 18.58 32.09
CA GLY A 71 -21.73 19.04 32.12
C GLY A 71 -22.04 20.18 31.14
N ASP A 72 -21.16 20.47 30.17
CA ASP A 72 -21.46 21.44 29.12
C ASP A 72 -22.69 21.00 28.31
N SER A 73 -23.67 21.90 28.13
CA SER A 73 -24.83 21.67 27.27
C SER A 73 -24.47 21.84 25.78
N ILE A 74 -23.65 20.93 25.25
CA ILE A 74 -23.29 20.89 23.84
C ILE A 74 -24.40 20.18 23.07
N ARG A 75 -24.93 20.83 22.04
CA ARG A 75 -25.91 20.19 21.15
C ARG A 75 -25.18 19.29 20.15
N ILE A 76 -25.26 17.98 20.35
CA ILE A 76 -24.67 16.97 19.47
C ILE A 76 -25.81 16.22 18.76
N SER A 77 -25.64 15.96 17.46
CA SER A 77 -26.58 15.13 16.72
C SER A 77 -26.54 13.69 17.26
N PRO A 78 -27.67 12.99 17.43
CA PRO A 78 -27.68 11.60 17.86
C PRO A 78 -26.80 10.66 17.00
N ALA A 79 -26.59 11.01 15.72
CA ALA A 79 -25.72 10.26 14.81
C ALA A 79 -24.21 10.46 15.05
N GLN A 80 -23.84 11.40 15.91
CA GLN A 80 -22.45 11.79 16.24
C GLN A 80 -22.18 11.71 17.75
N ASP A 81 -23.15 11.26 18.56
CA ASP A 81 -23.00 11.20 20.01
C ASP A 81 -22.03 10.07 20.42
N PRO A 82 -20.83 10.41 20.94
CA PRO A 82 -19.83 9.41 21.32
C PRO A 82 -20.25 8.57 22.52
N ARG A 83 -21.24 9.02 23.30
CA ARG A 83 -21.75 8.28 24.48
C ARG A 83 -22.56 7.04 24.09
N SER A 84 -23.02 6.97 22.83
CA SER A 84 -23.67 5.79 22.29
C SER A 84 -22.62 4.81 21.77
N PRO A 85 -22.47 3.61 22.37
CA PRO A 85 -21.49 2.62 21.92
C PRO A 85 -21.69 2.22 20.45
N ALA A 86 -22.94 2.21 19.98
CA ALA A 86 -23.27 1.89 18.59
C ALA A 86 -22.78 2.98 17.61
N VAL A 87 -22.83 4.25 17.99
CA VAL A 87 -22.33 5.36 17.18
C VAL A 87 -20.81 5.43 17.24
N ALA A 88 -20.24 5.26 18.43
CA ALA A 88 -18.80 5.19 18.63
C ALA A 88 -18.16 4.11 17.74
N GLY A 89 -18.66 2.87 17.83
CA GLY A 89 -18.12 1.74 17.06
C GLY A 89 -18.36 1.82 15.55
N ARG A 90 -19.44 2.48 15.11
CA ARG A 90 -19.78 2.58 13.69
C ARG A 90 -19.10 3.75 12.97
N SER A 91 -18.89 4.88 13.64
CA SER A 91 -18.49 6.11 12.94
C SER A 91 -17.42 6.91 13.68
N VAL A 92 -17.69 7.43 14.87
CA VAL A 92 -16.87 8.51 15.44
C VAL A 92 -15.58 8.00 16.08
N ALA A 93 -15.57 6.79 16.64
CA ALA A 93 -14.43 6.19 17.32
C ALA A 93 -13.80 5.01 16.54
N THR A 94 -14.04 4.94 15.22
CA THR A 94 -13.43 3.93 14.35
C THR A 94 -11.91 4.11 14.26
N ARG A 95 -11.18 3.05 13.93
CA ARG A 95 -9.74 3.08 13.75
C ARG A 95 -9.31 2.50 12.41
N TRP A 96 -8.15 2.89 11.92
CA TRP A 96 -7.50 2.28 10.77
C TRP A 96 -6.65 1.10 11.22
N LEU A 97 -6.89 -0.06 10.61
CA LEU A 97 -5.95 -1.17 10.59
C LEU A 97 -5.04 -0.97 9.38
N VAL A 98 -3.72 -0.98 9.61
CA VAL A 98 -2.72 -0.76 8.56
C VAL A 98 -1.76 -1.93 8.50
N PHE A 99 -1.44 -2.35 7.28
CA PHE A 99 -0.37 -3.29 6.97
C PHE A 99 0.81 -2.52 6.38
N GLU A 100 1.88 -2.37 7.16
CA GLU A 100 3.03 -1.61 6.69
C GLU A 100 3.80 -2.35 5.56
N PRO A 101 4.12 -1.66 4.46
CA PRO A 101 4.89 -2.25 3.39
C PRO A 101 6.33 -2.52 3.85
N SER A 102 6.74 -3.79 3.79
CA SER A 102 8.10 -4.20 4.12
C SER A 102 9.14 -3.48 3.23
N PRO A 103 10.42 -3.40 3.63
CA PRO A 103 11.46 -2.79 2.80
C PRO A 103 11.61 -3.43 1.41
N LEU A 104 11.32 -4.73 1.28
CA LEU A 104 11.42 -5.48 0.04
C LEU A 104 10.11 -5.52 -0.76
N SER A 105 9.01 -4.94 -0.26
CA SER A 105 7.72 -4.93 -0.97
C SER A 105 7.81 -4.23 -2.33
N ALA A 106 8.74 -3.27 -2.47
CA ALA A 106 9.04 -2.59 -3.72
C ALA A 106 9.51 -3.54 -4.85
N LEU A 107 9.93 -4.77 -4.54
CA LEU A 107 10.33 -5.74 -5.55
C LEU A 107 9.15 -6.58 -6.08
N ALA A 108 8.03 -6.62 -5.35
CA ALA A 108 6.88 -7.49 -5.59
C ALA A 108 5.55 -6.73 -5.40
N VAL A 109 5.42 -5.61 -6.11
CA VAL A 109 4.25 -4.72 -6.02
C VAL A 109 3.01 -5.33 -6.66
N GLY A 110 3.13 -6.14 -7.71
CA GLY A 110 1.97 -6.66 -8.45
C GLY A 110 0.97 -7.43 -7.59
N GLN A 111 1.43 -8.20 -6.60
CA GLN A 111 0.55 -8.88 -5.64
C GLN A 111 -0.02 -7.93 -4.57
N SER A 112 0.75 -6.91 -4.19
CA SER A 112 0.36 -5.92 -3.18
C SER A 112 -0.71 -4.95 -3.69
N ASP A 113 -0.77 -4.75 -5.01
CA ASP A 113 -1.75 -3.87 -5.67
C ASP A 113 -3.18 -4.44 -5.62
N LEU A 114 -3.32 -5.77 -5.52
CA LEU A 114 -4.62 -6.45 -5.45
C LEU A 114 -5.17 -6.55 -4.02
N GLN A 115 -4.33 -6.35 -3.00
CA GLN A 115 -4.71 -6.54 -1.61
C GLN A 115 -4.76 -5.18 -0.88
N PRO A 116 -5.83 -4.89 -0.13
CA PRO A 116 -5.90 -3.66 0.64
C PRO A 116 -4.83 -3.67 1.73
N TYR A 117 -4.00 -2.62 1.77
CA TYR A 117 -2.96 -2.42 2.78
C TYR A 117 -3.43 -1.60 3.98
N PHE A 118 -4.67 -1.11 3.96
CA PHE A 118 -5.34 -0.50 5.10
C PHE A 118 -6.84 -0.78 5.05
N VAL A 119 -7.49 -0.82 6.22
CA VAL A 119 -8.94 -1.04 6.35
C VAL A 119 -9.48 -0.22 7.52
N ARG A 120 -10.65 0.40 7.34
CA ARG A 120 -11.35 1.06 8.45
C ARG A 120 -12.07 0.02 9.30
N VAL A 121 -11.70 -0.10 10.57
CA VAL A 121 -12.33 -0.98 11.54
C VAL A 121 -13.52 -0.25 12.17
N ALA A 122 -14.71 -0.78 11.89
CA ALA A 122 -15.98 -0.33 12.43
C ALA A 122 -16.85 -1.54 12.83
N THR A 123 -17.83 -1.33 13.70
CA THR A 123 -18.80 -2.38 14.10
C THR A 123 -19.86 -2.66 13.04
N THR A 124 -19.71 -2.13 11.82
CA THR A 124 -20.60 -2.38 10.69
C THR A 124 -20.23 -3.65 9.94
N THR A 125 -21.08 -4.06 8.98
CA THR A 125 -20.86 -5.23 8.15
C THR A 125 -19.50 -5.16 7.42
N ARG A 126 -18.80 -6.30 7.36
CA ARG A 126 -17.50 -6.46 6.65
C ARG A 126 -17.51 -5.96 5.21
N GLN A 127 -18.66 -5.97 4.54
CA GLN A 127 -18.81 -5.46 3.17
C GLN A 127 -18.30 -4.01 3.03
N THR A 128 -18.55 -3.15 4.02
CA THR A 128 -18.13 -1.74 4.00
C THR A 128 -16.64 -1.58 4.27
N ALA A 129 -16.00 -2.57 4.89
CA ALA A 129 -14.57 -2.57 5.18
C ALA A 129 -13.71 -2.99 3.97
N ILE A 130 -14.29 -3.72 3.01
CA ILE A 130 -13.60 -4.25 1.83
C ILE A 130 -13.72 -3.29 0.62
N VAL A 131 -14.76 -2.46 0.59
CA VAL A 131 -14.91 -1.39 -0.42
C VAL A 131 -14.06 -0.19 0.02
N ASN A 132 -12.74 -0.30 -0.12
CA ASN A 132 -11.88 0.88 -0.09
C ASN A 132 -12.15 1.67 -1.37
N GLU A 133 -12.55 2.93 -1.22
CA GLU A 133 -12.80 3.89 -2.29
C GLU A 133 -11.49 4.45 -2.87
N GLU A 134 -10.48 3.60 -3.09
CA GLU A 134 -9.27 4.04 -3.79
C GLU A 134 -9.59 4.03 -5.28
N ILE A 135 -9.89 5.22 -5.82
CA ILE A 135 -10.08 5.41 -7.27
C ILE A 135 -8.69 5.31 -7.91
N ASP A 136 -8.35 4.12 -8.37
CA ASP A 136 -7.11 3.87 -9.10
C ASP A 136 -7.35 3.86 -10.62
N ASN A 137 -6.27 3.98 -11.40
CA ASN A 137 -6.37 4.00 -12.87
C ASN A 137 -6.80 2.61 -13.39
N PRO A 138 -7.95 2.48 -14.09
CA PRO A 138 -8.47 1.18 -14.54
C PRO A 138 -7.54 0.47 -15.53
N VAL A 139 -6.73 1.20 -16.30
CA VAL A 139 -5.72 0.63 -17.20
C VAL A 139 -4.54 0.07 -16.41
N ALA A 140 -4.13 0.74 -15.33
CA ALA A 140 -3.07 0.25 -14.45
C ALA A 140 -3.51 -1.02 -13.69
N LEU A 141 -4.76 -1.06 -13.23
CA LEU A 141 -5.38 -2.24 -12.61
C LEU A 141 -5.48 -3.43 -13.59
N LEU A 142 -5.80 -3.17 -14.86
CA LEU A 142 -5.94 -4.22 -15.88
C LEU A 142 -4.60 -4.83 -16.31
N VAL A 143 -3.57 -3.99 -16.47
CA VAL A 143 -2.25 -4.42 -16.96
C VAL A 143 -1.35 -4.89 -15.82
N GLY A 144 -1.63 -4.45 -14.59
CA GLY A 144 -0.77 -4.65 -13.43
C GLY A 144 0.45 -3.72 -13.46
N ARG A 145 1.02 -3.46 -12.27
CA ARG A 145 2.26 -2.68 -12.15
C ARG A 145 3.46 -3.56 -12.49
N LEU A 146 4.33 -3.06 -13.36
CA LEU A 146 5.61 -3.72 -13.68
C LEU A 146 6.56 -3.61 -12.47
N ASP A 147 6.96 -4.75 -11.91
CA ASP A 147 7.88 -4.86 -10.79
C ASP A 147 9.06 -5.81 -11.10
N MET A 148 10.02 -5.91 -10.16
CA MET A 148 11.19 -6.77 -10.34
C MET A 148 10.81 -8.26 -10.36
N ALA A 149 9.85 -8.68 -9.53
CA ALA A 149 9.38 -10.05 -9.49
C ALA A 149 8.82 -10.51 -10.85
N PHE A 150 8.01 -9.67 -11.50
CA PHE A 150 7.48 -9.93 -12.84
C PHE A 150 8.59 -10.07 -13.88
N VAL A 151 9.57 -9.18 -13.85
CA VAL A 151 10.73 -9.24 -14.77
C VAL A 151 11.47 -10.56 -14.61
N VAL A 152 11.71 -11.01 -13.36
CA VAL A 152 12.39 -12.28 -13.09
C VAL A 152 11.53 -13.48 -13.52
N ILE A 153 10.26 -13.53 -13.15
CA ILE A 153 9.38 -14.69 -13.40
C ILE A 153 9.05 -14.85 -14.90
N THR A 154 8.99 -13.75 -15.65
CA THR A 154 8.54 -13.78 -17.05
C THR A 154 9.69 -13.96 -18.03
N LEU A 155 10.88 -13.44 -17.69
CA LEU A 155 12.05 -13.49 -18.57
C LEU A 155 13.02 -14.63 -18.22
N PHE A 156 12.76 -15.39 -17.16
CA PHE A 156 13.62 -16.48 -16.65
C PHE A 156 12.80 -17.71 -16.26
#